data_AF-A0AAW1KMU9-F1
#
_entry.id   AF-A0AAW1KMU9-F1
#
_cell.length_a   1.000
_cell.length_b   1.000
_cell.length_c   1.000
_cell.angle_alpha   90.00
_cell.angle_beta   90.00
_cell.angle_gamma   90.00
#
_symmetry.space_group_name_H-M   'P 1'
#
loop_
_entity.id
_entity.type
_entity.pdbx_description
1 polymer ?
#
loop_
_entity_poly.entity_id
_entity_poly.type
_entity_poly.pdbx_seq_one_letter_code
_entity_poly.pdbx_strand_id
1 'polypeptide(L)'
;MLEISGQIPHKRHLFFIGRKYSSKYIKSCEDNLPYRHFMVCRAEVSDLELHPEEGQVPKLTEELYRILFNEAGQLEDDLTLRKYVFFAGMDRDLRKEVWPFLLHCYPYNSTYEEREQIANIRRQEYEEITRRRLELGGNQLCQFRRKIQSVVEKDVVRTDRGNPFFAGDDNANLTTMKNILLNYAVYNPGLGEEIHFLLATTMQILLQ
;
A
#
# COMPACT_ATOMS: atom_id res chain seq x y z
N MET A 1 10.97 -23.42 -37.42
CA MET A 1 11.02 -21.94 -37.39
C MET A 1 9.59 -21.44 -37.48
N LEU A 2 8.99 -21.08 -36.35
CA LEU A 2 7.67 -20.47 -36.28
C LEU A 2 7.81 -19.24 -35.39
N GLU A 3 7.75 -18.08 -36.02
CA GLU A 3 7.43 -16.81 -35.38
C GLU A 3 5.99 -16.90 -34.86
N ILE A 4 5.79 -16.62 -33.57
CA ILE A 4 4.48 -16.26 -33.04
C ILE A 4 4.61 -14.87 -32.42
N SER A 5 4.26 -13.87 -33.23
CA SER A 5 3.83 -12.57 -32.77
C SER A 5 2.47 -12.74 -32.06
N GLY A 6 2.48 -12.60 -30.74
CA GLY A 6 1.28 -12.60 -29.91
C GLY A 6 1.29 -11.37 -29.02
N GLN A 7 0.65 -10.30 -29.49
CA GLN A 7 0.38 -9.08 -28.73
C GLN A 7 -0.18 -9.40 -27.33
N ILE A 8 0.58 -9.03 -26.30
CA ILE A 8 0.08 -8.91 -24.93
C ILE A 8 -0.96 -7.78 -24.94
N PRO A 9 -2.24 -8.01 -24.65
CA PRO A 9 -3.23 -6.95 -24.66
C PRO A 9 -2.96 -5.99 -23.48
N HIS A 10 -2.43 -4.83 -23.85
CA HIS A 10 -2.02 -3.70 -23.00
C HIS A 10 -3.21 -2.96 -22.31
N LYS A 11 -4.27 -3.67 -21.93
CA LYS A 11 -5.49 -3.08 -21.34
C LYS A 11 -6.07 -3.94 -20.21
N ARG A 12 -5.33 -4.08 -19.10
CA ARG A 12 -5.89 -4.44 -17.78
C ARG A 12 -5.21 -3.67 -16.63
N HIS A 13 -4.77 -2.44 -16.89
CA HIS A 13 -4.16 -1.59 -15.87
C HIS A 13 -5.14 -0.76 -15.03
N LEU A 14 -6.45 -0.79 -15.31
CA LEU A 14 -7.44 -0.15 -14.44
C LEU A 14 -8.77 -0.88 -14.55
N PHE A 15 -9.04 -1.82 -13.64
CA PHE A 15 -10.42 -2.26 -13.33
C PHE A 15 -10.48 -2.65 -11.86
N PHE A 16 -10.46 -1.65 -10.98
CA PHE A 16 -10.68 -1.82 -9.55
C PHE A 16 -11.72 -0.84 -9.02
N ILE A 17 -12.83 -0.61 -9.73
CA ILE A 17 -14.01 0.01 -9.10
C ILE A 17 -15.29 -0.60 -9.66
N GLY A 18 -16.00 -1.33 -8.79
CA GLY A 18 -17.44 -1.50 -8.88
C GLY A 18 -17.95 -2.78 -9.55
N ARG A 19 -18.07 -3.88 -8.80
CA ARG A 19 -19.13 -4.88 -9.03
C ARG A 19 -19.69 -5.40 -7.71
N LYS A 20 -21.01 -5.55 -7.68
CA LYS A 20 -21.86 -5.77 -6.50
C LYS A 20 -21.52 -7.08 -5.77
N TYR A 21 -21.42 -7.00 -4.45
CA TYR A 21 -21.19 -8.14 -3.56
C TYR A 21 -22.49 -8.93 -3.31
N SER A 22 -22.42 -10.26 -3.43
CA SER A 22 -23.47 -11.19 -2.99
C SER A 22 -23.06 -11.84 -1.67
N SER A 23 -23.94 -11.76 -0.67
CA SER A 23 -23.69 -12.10 0.74
C SER A 23 -23.94 -13.58 1.03
N LYS A 24 -23.16 -14.50 0.46
CA LYS A 24 -23.31 -15.93 0.79
C LYS A 24 -21.97 -16.66 0.70
N TYR A 25 -21.11 -16.51 1.71
CA TYR A 25 -20.21 -17.53 2.29
C TYR A 25 -19.23 -16.83 3.25
N ILE A 26 -19.70 -16.46 4.45
CA ILE A 26 -18.81 -16.19 5.59
C ILE A 26 -18.91 -17.42 6.48
N LYS A 27 -17.91 -18.29 6.41
CA LYS A 27 -17.66 -19.25 7.48
C LYS A 27 -16.18 -19.59 7.51
N SER A 28 -15.57 -19.35 8.67
CA SER A 28 -14.17 -19.62 9.03
C SER A 28 -13.17 -18.47 8.85
N CYS A 29 -13.40 -17.36 9.57
CA CYS A 29 -12.37 -16.56 10.22
C CYS A 29 -13.06 -15.64 11.24
N GLU A 30 -12.95 -15.97 12.54
CA GLU A 30 -13.35 -15.19 13.73
C GLU A 30 -14.52 -14.21 13.55
N ASP A 31 -15.74 -14.70 13.82
CA ASP A 31 -17.03 -14.00 13.69
C ASP A 31 -17.26 -12.82 14.67
N ASN A 32 -16.22 -12.15 15.21
CA ASN A 32 -16.40 -11.10 16.23
C ASN A 32 -15.48 -9.88 16.13
N LEU A 33 -14.95 -9.56 14.95
CA LEU A 33 -14.36 -8.25 14.70
C LEU A 33 -15.41 -7.36 13.98
N PRO A 34 -15.84 -6.22 14.55
CA PRO A 34 -16.85 -5.33 13.95
C PRO A 34 -16.38 -4.65 12.66
N TYR A 35 -15.19 -5.00 12.19
CA TYR A 35 -14.47 -4.36 11.10
C TYR A 35 -14.31 -5.34 9.97
N ARG A 36 -15.19 -5.19 8.98
CA ARG A 36 -14.98 -5.74 7.65
C ARG A 36 -13.77 -5.06 7.04
N HIS A 37 -12.60 -5.63 7.32
CA HIS A 37 -11.34 -5.33 6.68
C HIS A 37 -11.59 -5.17 5.18
N PHE A 38 -11.17 -4.04 4.59
CA PHE A 38 -10.90 -3.97 3.16
C PHE A 38 -9.67 -4.84 2.87
N MET A 39 -9.78 -6.15 3.15
CA MET A 39 -8.97 -7.12 2.43
C MET A 39 -9.27 -6.85 0.97
N VAL A 40 -8.28 -6.99 0.10
CA VAL A 40 -8.58 -7.39 -1.27
C VAL A 40 -9.26 -8.75 -1.14
N CYS A 41 -10.56 -8.75 -0.83
CA CYS A 41 -11.38 -9.94 -0.87
C CYS A 41 -11.32 -10.33 -2.34
N ARG A 42 -10.63 -11.43 -2.64
CA ARG A 42 -10.72 -12.06 -3.95
C ARG A 42 -12.21 -12.14 -4.26
N ALA A 43 -12.62 -11.54 -5.38
CA ALA A 43 -13.98 -11.71 -5.83
C ALA A 43 -14.23 -13.21 -5.94
N GLU A 44 -15.31 -13.70 -5.33
CA GLU A 44 -15.73 -15.08 -5.54
C GLU A 44 -16.21 -15.19 -6.99
N VAL A 45 -15.29 -15.55 -7.86
CA VAL A 45 -15.53 -15.94 -9.24
C VAL A 45 -15.67 -17.45 -9.30
N SER A 46 -16.50 -17.94 -10.20
CA SER A 46 -16.68 -19.38 -10.39
C SER A 46 -15.36 -20.04 -10.83
N ASP A 47 -15.19 -21.34 -10.58
CA ASP A 47 -13.97 -22.07 -10.98
C ASP A 47 -13.66 -21.97 -12.48
N LEU A 48 -14.67 -21.70 -13.33
CA LEU A 48 -14.49 -21.46 -14.77
C LEU A 48 -13.93 -20.07 -15.11
N GLU A 49 -14.02 -19.12 -14.18
CA GLU A 49 -13.53 -17.75 -14.32
C GLU A 49 -12.20 -17.53 -13.59
N LEU A 50 -11.77 -18.50 -12.79
CA LEU A 50 -10.46 -18.50 -12.14
C LEU A 50 -9.34 -18.66 -13.18
N HIS A 51 -8.21 -18.02 -12.92
CA HIS A 51 -7.01 -18.26 -13.72
C HIS A 51 -6.57 -19.73 -13.56
N PRO A 52 -6.07 -20.43 -14.60
CA PRO A 52 -5.69 -21.83 -14.49
C PRO A 52 -4.67 -22.17 -13.39
N GLU A 53 -3.91 -21.16 -12.94
CA GLU A 53 -2.92 -21.27 -11.85
C GLU A 53 -3.49 -20.95 -10.46
N GLU A 54 -4.76 -20.57 -10.35
CA GLU A 54 -5.41 -20.32 -9.05
C GLU A 54 -5.60 -21.64 -8.28
N GLY A 55 -5.21 -21.62 -7.00
CA GLY A 55 -5.16 -22.81 -6.16
C GLY A 55 -3.90 -23.66 -6.31
N GLN A 56 -3.02 -23.36 -7.27
CA GLN A 56 -1.75 -24.06 -7.45
C GLN A 56 -0.58 -23.44 -6.68
N VAL A 57 -0.70 -22.15 -6.34
CA VAL A 57 0.32 -21.39 -5.62
C VAL A 57 -0.05 -21.33 -4.14
N PRO A 58 0.81 -21.81 -3.21
CA PRO A 58 0.53 -21.69 -1.78
C PRO A 58 0.67 -20.25 -1.31
N LYS A 59 0.09 -19.93 -0.16
CA LYS A 59 0.25 -18.62 0.48
C LYS A 59 1.72 -18.34 0.77
N LEU A 60 2.17 -17.10 0.56
CA LEU A 60 3.54 -16.71 0.90
C LEU A 60 3.72 -16.69 2.43
N THR A 61 4.45 -17.68 2.95
CA THR A 61 4.89 -17.77 4.35
C THR A 61 6.30 -17.22 4.50
N GLU A 62 6.74 -17.01 5.74
CA GLU A 62 8.08 -16.49 6.03
C GLU A 62 9.18 -17.41 5.51
N GLU A 63 8.99 -18.73 5.61
CA GLU A 63 9.95 -19.71 5.11
C GLU A 63 10.11 -19.61 3.60
N LEU A 64 8.99 -19.54 2.85
CA LEU A 64 9.01 -19.38 1.40
C LEU A 64 9.63 -18.04 1.00
N TYR A 65 9.30 -16.97 1.71
CA TYR A 65 9.86 -15.64 1.44
C TYR A 65 11.38 -15.61 1.59
N ARG A 66 11.93 -16.23 2.65
CA ARG A 66 13.38 -16.30 2.89
C ARG A 66 14.12 -17.04 1.78
N ILE A 67 13.52 -18.07 1.18
CA ILE A 67 14.12 -18.86 0.10
C ILE A 67 14.26 -18.04 -1.20
N LEU A 68 13.48 -16.97 -1.38
CA LEU A 68 13.57 -16.11 -2.57
C LEU A 68 14.80 -15.20 -2.60
N PHE A 69 15.52 -15.08 -1.47
CA PHE A 69 16.71 -14.25 -1.37
C PHE A 69 17.99 -15.06 -1.46
N ASN A 70 18.99 -14.52 -2.14
CA ASN A 70 20.34 -15.05 -2.10
C ASN A 70 21.07 -14.64 -0.80
N GLU A 71 22.31 -15.11 -0.59
CA GLU A 71 23.10 -14.80 0.61
C GLU A 71 23.38 -13.30 0.80
N ALA A 72 23.44 -12.53 -0.30
CA ALA A 72 23.61 -11.07 -0.27
C ALA A 72 22.28 -10.33 0.03
N GLY A 73 21.16 -11.04 0.06
CA GLY A 73 19.84 -10.48 0.29
C GLY A 73 19.16 -9.92 -0.95
N GLN A 74 19.57 -10.34 -2.14
CA GLN A 74 18.96 -9.90 -3.40
C GLN A 74 17.85 -10.87 -3.79
N LEU A 75 16.76 -10.33 -4.33
CA LEU A 75 15.66 -11.11 -4.88
C LEU A 75 15.90 -11.30 -6.38
N GLU A 76 16.43 -12.46 -6.77
CA GLU A 76 16.82 -12.74 -8.16
C GLU A 76 15.62 -13.00 -9.08
N ASP A 77 14.52 -13.50 -8.53
CA ASP A 77 13.27 -13.77 -9.24
C ASP A 77 12.08 -12.99 -8.64
N ASP A 78 11.90 -11.75 -9.10
CA ASP A 78 10.79 -10.90 -8.68
C ASP A 78 9.43 -11.35 -9.24
N LEU A 79 9.43 -12.06 -10.37
CA LEU A 79 8.21 -12.61 -10.96
C LEU A 79 7.59 -13.65 -10.03
N THR A 80 8.42 -14.51 -9.43
CA THR A 80 7.95 -15.50 -8.46
C THR A 80 7.33 -14.83 -7.24
N LEU A 81 7.97 -13.82 -6.65
CA LEU A 81 7.39 -13.08 -5.53
C LEU A 81 6.03 -12.48 -5.90
N ARG A 82 5.93 -11.78 -7.04
CA ARG A 82 4.67 -11.19 -7.51
C ARG A 82 3.60 -12.25 -7.76
N LYS A 83 3.98 -13.42 -8.29
CA LYS A 83 3.08 -14.56 -8.52
C LYS A 83 2.47 -15.04 -7.21
N TYR A 84 3.28 -15.24 -6.17
CA TYR A 84 2.79 -15.60 -4.83
C TYR A 84 1.79 -14.57 -4.28
N VAL A 85 2.16 -13.29 -4.31
CA VAL A 85 1.32 -12.21 -3.79
C VAL A 85 0.00 -12.09 -4.57
N PHE A 86 0.04 -12.25 -5.89
CA PHE A 86 -1.14 -12.15 -6.75
C PHE A 86 -2.10 -13.33 -6.59
N PHE A 87 -1.57 -14.56 -6.54
CA PHE A 87 -2.39 -15.77 -6.55
C PHE A 87 -2.82 -16.25 -5.16
N ALA A 88 -2.03 -16.02 -4.12
CA ALA A 88 -2.31 -16.57 -2.79
C ALA A 88 -2.20 -15.54 -1.66
N GLY A 89 -1.66 -14.36 -1.96
CA GLY A 89 -1.37 -13.35 -0.95
C GLY A 89 -0.19 -13.74 -0.06
N MET A 90 -0.09 -13.06 1.09
CA MET A 90 1.00 -13.24 2.05
C MET A 90 0.50 -13.16 3.49
N ASP A 91 1.31 -13.65 4.42
CA ASP A 91 1.09 -13.45 5.85
C ASP A 91 1.14 -11.96 6.24
N ARG A 92 0.37 -11.59 7.26
CA ARG A 92 0.24 -10.19 7.68
C ARG A 92 1.58 -9.60 8.12
N ASP A 93 2.40 -10.40 8.81
CA ASP A 93 3.69 -9.95 9.34
C ASP A 93 4.73 -9.70 8.24
N LEU A 94 4.58 -10.36 7.09
CA LEU A 94 5.45 -10.14 5.92
C LEU A 94 5.15 -8.84 5.18
N ARG A 95 3.97 -8.24 5.38
CA ARG A 95 3.58 -7.02 4.64
C ARG A 95 4.62 -5.91 4.80
N LYS A 96 5.15 -5.74 6.01
CA LYS A 96 6.17 -4.72 6.31
C LYS A 96 7.47 -4.91 5.52
N GLU A 97 7.77 -6.13 5.09
CA GLU A 97 9.01 -6.48 4.37
C GLU A 97 8.80 -6.57 2.86
N VAL A 98 7.66 -7.13 2.43
CA VAL A 98 7.35 -7.35 1.01
C VAL A 98 6.88 -6.07 0.32
N TRP A 99 6.05 -5.26 0.99
CA TRP A 99 5.46 -4.05 0.38
C TRP A 99 6.50 -3.02 -0.09
N PRO A 100 7.59 -2.76 0.65
CA PRO A 100 8.66 -1.91 0.15
C PRO A 100 9.20 -2.34 -1.23
N PHE A 101 9.24 -3.63 -1.56
CA PHE A 101 9.62 -4.08 -2.90
C PHE A 101 8.52 -3.83 -3.94
N LEU A 102 7.28 -4.19 -3.60
CA LEU A 102 6.12 -4.02 -4.50
C LEU A 102 5.82 -2.56 -4.83
N LEU A 103 6.04 -1.65 -3.86
CA LEU A 103 5.90 -0.21 -4.03
C LEU A 103 7.13 0.46 -4.64
N HIS A 104 8.13 -0.33 -5.06
CA HIS A 104 9.39 0.16 -5.62
C HIS A 104 10.17 1.09 -4.68
N CYS A 105 9.93 0.94 -3.38
CA CYS A 105 10.80 1.52 -2.36
C CYS A 105 12.17 0.81 -2.40
N TYR A 106 12.23 -0.51 -2.53
CA TYR A 106 13.50 -1.20 -2.69
C TYR A 106 13.63 -1.80 -4.10
N PRO A 107 14.78 -1.63 -4.76
CA PRO A 107 15.11 -2.43 -5.93
C PRO A 107 15.13 -3.92 -5.55
N TYR A 108 14.60 -4.79 -6.41
CA TYR A 108 14.57 -6.24 -6.15
C TYR A 108 15.97 -6.83 -6.04
N ASN A 109 16.91 -6.32 -6.85
CA ASN A 109 18.32 -6.71 -6.85
C ASN A 109 19.18 -6.02 -5.77
N SER A 110 18.58 -5.25 -4.86
CA SER A 110 19.33 -4.60 -3.78
C SER A 110 19.83 -5.60 -2.75
N THR A 111 21.00 -5.36 -2.17
CA THR A 111 21.52 -6.15 -1.03
C THR A 111 20.90 -5.69 0.29
N TYR A 112 21.13 -6.44 1.37
CA TYR A 112 20.72 -6.00 2.72
C TYR A 112 21.35 -4.64 3.10
N GLU A 113 22.64 -4.46 2.81
CA GLU A 113 23.38 -3.23 3.13
C GLU A 113 22.86 -2.03 2.31
N GLU A 114 22.64 -2.23 1.01
CA GLU A 114 22.08 -1.18 0.15
C GLU A 114 20.68 -0.76 0.61
N ARG A 115 19.85 -1.70 1.07
CA ARG A 115 18.52 -1.38 1.61
C ARG A 115 18.60 -0.56 2.89
N GLU A 116 19.56 -0.85 3.77
CA GLU A 116 19.78 -0.06 4.97
C GLU A 116 20.19 1.38 4.62
N GLN A 117 21.09 1.54 3.65
CA GLN A 117 21.50 2.86 3.15
C GLN A 117 20.32 3.62 2.53
N ILE A 118 19.53 2.98 1.68
CA ILE A 118 18.31 3.58 1.08
C ILE A 118 17.32 4.00 2.18
N ALA A 119 17.12 3.16 3.19
CA ALA A 119 16.24 3.47 4.31
C ALA A 119 16.73 4.69 5.10
N ASN A 120 18.05 4.79 5.33
CA ASN A 120 18.63 5.93 6.03
C ASN A 120 18.51 7.24 5.23
N ILE A 121 18.81 7.21 3.93
CA ILE A 121 18.68 8.37 3.05
C ILE A 121 17.24 8.88 3.06
N ARG A 122 16.25 7.99 2.88
CA ARG A 122 14.83 8.37 2.89
C ARG A 122 14.36 8.92 4.23
N ARG A 123 14.91 8.40 5.35
CA ARG A 123 14.63 8.92 6.68
C ARG A 123 15.07 10.38 6.79
N GLN A 124 16.30 10.68 6.36
CA GLN A 124 16.84 12.04 6.34
C GLN A 124 16.03 12.98 5.42
N GLU A 125 15.65 12.51 4.23
CA GLU A 125 14.78 13.26 3.32
C GLU A 125 13.43 13.59 3.96
N TYR A 126 12.82 12.62 4.64
CA TYR A 126 11.54 12.81 5.34
C TYR A 126 11.66 13.80 6.50
N GLU A 127 12.74 13.73 7.28
CA GLU A 127 13.04 14.68 8.35
C GLU A 127 13.21 16.10 7.80
N GLU A 128 13.91 16.25 6.68
CA GLU A 128 14.10 17.53 6.00
C GLU A 128 12.79 18.11 5.45
N ILE A 129 11.91 17.27 4.89
CA ILE A 129 10.55 17.70 4.48
C ILE A 129 9.76 18.16 5.71
N THR A 130 9.85 17.41 6.81
CA THR A 130 9.17 17.75 8.07
C THR A 130 9.64 19.10 8.58
N ARG A 131 10.95 19.33 8.60
CA ARG A 131 11.57 20.59 9.01
C ARG A 131 11.05 21.75 8.15
N ARG A 132 11.14 21.63 6.82
CA ARG A 132 10.62 22.64 5.88
C ARG A 132 9.15 22.97 6.11
N ARG A 133 8.31 21.95 6.36
CA ARG A 133 6.90 22.14 6.69
C ARG A 133 6.71 22.94 7.96
N LEU A 134 7.45 22.62 9.02
CA LEU A 134 7.34 23.29 10.33
C LEU A 134 7.87 24.73 10.30
N GLU A 135 8.81 25.02 9.42
CA GLU A 135 9.38 26.36 9.21
C GLU A 135 8.49 27.28 8.35
N LEU A 136 7.38 26.78 7.79
CA LEU A 136 6.44 27.62 7.05
C LEU A 136 5.92 28.76 7.93
N GLY A 137 6.13 29.99 7.47
CA GLY A 137 5.74 31.21 8.17
C GLY A 137 4.84 32.15 7.35
N GLY A 138 4.24 33.12 8.03
CA GLY A 138 3.50 34.22 7.43
C GLY A 138 2.42 33.78 6.43
N ASN A 139 2.38 34.44 5.27
CA ASN A 139 1.38 34.18 4.23
C ASN A 139 1.44 32.76 3.66
N GLN A 140 2.63 32.14 3.60
CA GLN A 140 2.78 30.78 3.08
C GLN A 140 2.09 29.76 3.99
N LEU A 141 2.28 29.88 5.31
CA LEU A 141 1.58 29.05 6.29
C LEU A 141 0.06 29.26 6.23
N CYS A 142 -0.40 30.51 6.10
CA CYS A 142 -1.83 30.82 5.97
C CYS A 142 -2.45 30.15 4.73
N GLN A 143 -1.77 30.19 3.59
CA GLN A 143 -2.24 29.54 2.37
C GLN A 143 -2.21 28.01 2.49
N PHE A 144 -1.13 27.44 3.02
CA PHE A 144 -1.00 26.00 3.24
C PHE A 144 -2.10 25.48 4.17
N ARG A 145 -2.37 26.19 5.27
CA ARG A 145 -3.45 25.86 6.22
C ARG A 145 -4.82 25.84 5.57
N ARG A 146 -5.11 26.87 4.78
CA ARG A 146 -6.41 27.03 4.13
C ARG A 146 -6.64 26.01 3.02
N LYS A 147 -5.63 25.74 2.20
CA LYS A 147 -5.76 24.85 1.03
C LYS A 147 -5.63 23.38 1.40
N ILE A 148 -4.66 23.03 2.26
CA ILE A 148 -4.26 21.64 2.49
C ILE A 148 -4.59 21.18 3.89
N GLN A 149 -4.09 21.87 4.93
CA GLN A 149 -4.15 21.36 6.30
C GLN A 149 -5.59 21.15 6.78
N SER A 150 -6.48 22.09 6.46
CA SER A 150 -7.90 22.00 6.86
C SER A 150 -8.64 20.84 6.18
N VAL A 151 -8.21 20.43 4.99
CA VAL A 151 -8.80 19.29 4.25
C VAL A 151 -8.32 17.99 4.88
N VAL A 152 -6.99 17.86 5.04
CA VAL A 152 -6.38 16.68 5.68
C VAL A 152 -6.94 16.44 7.08
N GLU A 153 -7.11 17.50 7.89
CA GLU A 153 -7.68 17.37 9.24
C GLU A 153 -9.12 16.84 9.22
N LYS A 154 -9.94 17.25 8.24
CA LYS A 154 -11.30 16.74 8.08
C LYS A 154 -11.31 15.28 7.62
N ASP A 155 -10.44 14.91 6.70
CA ASP A 155 -10.40 13.55 6.14
C ASP A 155 -9.84 12.54 7.14
N VAL A 156 -8.87 12.95 7.97
CA VAL A 156 -8.36 12.12 9.08
C VAL A 156 -9.49 11.79 10.07
N VAL A 157 -10.40 12.72 10.37
CA VAL A 157 -11.56 12.46 11.24
C VAL A 157 -12.59 11.53 10.57
N ARG A 158 -12.68 11.57 9.24
CA ARG A 158 -13.54 10.65 8.46
C ARG A 158 -12.96 9.26 8.28
N THR A 159 -11.69 9.05 8.65
CA THR A 159 -11.07 7.73 8.56
C THR A 159 -11.81 6.76 9.46
N ASP A 160 -11.92 5.50 9.04
CA ASP A 160 -12.72 4.48 9.72
C ASP A 160 -12.22 4.27 11.17
N ARG A 161 -12.86 4.97 12.10
CA ARG A 161 -12.75 4.78 13.57
C ARG A 161 -13.32 3.44 13.97
N GLY A 162 -14.09 2.87 13.05
CA GLY A 162 -14.33 1.48 12.94
C GLY A 162 -13.09 0.67 12.51
N ASN A 163 -11.90 0.86 13.06
CA ASN A 163 -10.78 -0.06 12.85
C ASN A 163 -9.95 -0.01 14.13
N PRO A 164 -9.51 -1.13 14.74
CA PRO A 164 -8.81 -1.06 16.02
C PRO A 164 -7.52 -0.26 15.90
N PHE A 165 -6.94 -0.23 14.69
CA PHE A 165 -5.75 0.57 14.36
C PHE A 165 -6.00 2.08 14.49
N PHE A 166 -7.21 2.55 14.18
CA PHE A 166 -7.60 3.95 14.24
C PHE A 166 -8.65 4.28 15.30
N ALA A 167 -9.02 3.33 16.15
CA ALA A 167 -10.00 3.52 17.21
C ALA A 167 -9.42 4.32 18.39
N GLY A 168 -10.30 4.85 19.24
CA GLY A 168 -9.93 5.56 20.48
C GLY A 168 -9.56 7.02 20.26
N ASP A 169 -9.90 7.87 21.24
CA ASP A 169 -9.58 9.30 21.20
C ASP A 169 -8.07 9.54 21.22
N ASP A 170 -7.63 10.59 20.54
CA ASP A 170 -6.22 10.99 20.43
C ASP A 170 -5.27 9.86 19.95
N ASN A 171 -5.68 9.14 18.90
CA ASN A 171 -4.94 8.00 18.36
C ASN A 171 -3.65 8.45 17.62
N ALA A 172 -2.50 7.93 18.04
CA ALA A 172 -1.20 8.25 17.47
C ALA A 172 -1.06 7.90 15.97
N ASN A 173 -1.73 6.85 15.50
CA ASN A 173 -1.71 6.47 14.08
C ASN A 173 -2.43 7.50 13.20
N LEU A 174 -3.50 8.14 13.71
CA LEU A 174 -4.15 9.24 13.01
C LEU A 174 -3.23 10.46 12.91
N THR A 175 -2.46 10.74 13.97
CA THR A 175 -1.45 11.80 13.97
C THR A 175 -0.32 11.49 12.98
N THR A 176 0.16 10.25 12.95
CA THR A 176 1.16 9.80 11.96
C THR A 176 0.64 9.96 10.54
N MET A 177 -0.58 9.50 10.28
CA MET A 177 -1.24 9.64 8.97
C MET A 177 -1.37 11.10 8.56
N LYS A 178 -1.87 11.98 9.44
CA LYS A 178 -1.91 13.42 9.22
C LYS A 178 -0.53 13.96 8.83
N ASN A 179 0.51 13.58 9.57
CA ASN A 179 1.86 14.07 9.32
C ASN A 179 2.43 13.62 7.97
N ILE A 180 2.21 12.36 7.58
CA ILE A 180 2.62 11.83 6.27
C ILE A 180 1.96 12.64 5.15
N LEU A 181 0.65 12.86 5.24
CA LEU A 181 -0.12 13.57 4.22
C LEU A 181 0.31 15.04 4.06
N LEU A 182 0.52 15.73 5.19
CA LEU A 182 1.00 17.11 5.17
C LEU A 182 2.43 17.22 4.63
N ASN A 183 3.32 16.27 4.95
CA ASN A 183 4.68 16.25 4.42
C ASN A 183 4.68 15.98 2.91
N TYR A 184 3.84 15.05 2.44
CA TYR A 184 3.69 14.78 1.01
C TYR A 184 3.23 16.03 0.25
N ALA A 185 2.31 16.82 0.82
CA ALA A 185 1.86 18.08 0.22
C ALA A 185 2.98 19.14 0.09
N VAL A 186 3.91 19.18 1.06
CA VAL A 186 5.08 20.07 1.00
C VAL A 186 6.11 19.56 -0.01
N TYR A 187 6.28 18.24 -0.10
CA TYR A 187 7.20 17.62 -1.05
C TYR A 187 6.73 17.80 -2.51
N ASN A 188 5.42 17.70 -2.77
CA ASN A 188 4.82 17.87 -4.09
C ASN A 188 3.82 19.04 -4.14
N PRO A 189 4.30 20.30 -4.20
CA PRO A 189 3.42 21.48 -4.18
C PRO A 189 2.52 21.58 -5.43
N GLY A 190 2.91 20.97 -6.55
CA GLY A 190 2.11 20.93 -7.78
C GLY A 190 0.86 20.04 -7.72
N LEU A 191 0.80 19.09 -6.77
CA LEU A 191 -0.34 18.21 -6.57
C LEU A 191 -1.40 18.79 -5.62
N GLY A 192 -1.22 20.04 -5.16
CA GLY A 192 -2.07 20.68 -4.15
C GLY A 192 -3.58 20.63 -4.41
N GLU A 193 -4.00 20.60 -5.68
CA GLU A 193 -5.42 20.50 -6.06
C GLU A 193 -5.92 19.05 -6.19
N GLU A 194 -5.04 18.08 -6.41
CA GLU A 194 -5.35 16.66 -6.57
C GLU A 194 -5.10 15.82 -5.31
N ILE A 195 -4.48 16.39 -4.28
CA ILE A 195 -4.27 15.74 -2.97
C ILE A 195 -5.60 15.20 -2.43
N HIS A 196 -6.73 15.88 -2.65
CA HIS A 196 -8.06 15.37 -2.28
C HIS A 196 -8.39 13.99 -2.89
N PHE A 197 -7.99 13.73 -4.13
CA PHE A 197 -8.24 12.44 -4.81
C PHE A 197 -7.21 11.37 -4.43
N LEU A 198 -5.96 11.77 -4.22
CA LEU A 198 -4.90 10.88 -3.73
C LEU A 198 -5.15 10.46 -2.28
N LEU A 199 -5.74 11.31 -1.44
CA LEU A 199 -6.08 11.01 -0.04
C LEU A 199 -7.05 9.82 0.07
N ALA A 200 -8.13 9.82 -0.71
CA ALA A 200 -9.09 8.71 -0.71
C ALA A 200 -8.45 7.37 -1.12
N THR A 201 -7.52 7.40 -2.08
CA THR A 201 -6.94 6.19 -2.67
C THR A 201 -5.72 5.69 -1.91
N THR A 202 -4.85 6.57 -1.40
CA THR A 202 -3.65 6.21 -0.64
C THR A 202 -3.96 5.83 0.81
N MET A 203 -4.98 6.44 1.43
CA MET A 203 -5.48 6.01 2.75
C MET A 203 -6.08 4.60 2.69
N GLN A 204 -6.60 4.18 1.52
CA GLN A 204 -7.10 2.82 1.31
C GLN A 204 -5.97 1.77 1.19
N ILE A 205 -4.79 2.18 0.72
CA ILE A 205 -3.61 1.32 0.52
C ILE A 205 -2.80 1.17 1.81
N LEU A 206 -2.65 2.25 2.60
CA LEU A 206 -1.93 2.23 3.88
C LEU A 206 -2.69 1.51 5.02
N LEU A 207 -3.93 1.10 4.76
CA LEU A 207 -4.82 0.42 5.70
C LEU A 207 -4.86 -1.11 5.55
N GLN A 208 -4.13 -1.66 4.57
CA GLN A 208 -3.93 -3.09 4.37
C GLN A 208 -2.63 -3.53 5.03
#